data_AF-A0A1F8T164-F1
#
_entry.id   AF-A0A1F8T164-F1
#
_cell.length_a   1.000
_cell.length_b   1.000
_cell.length_c   1.000
_cell.angle_alpha   90.00
_cell.angle_beta   90.00
_cell.angle_gamma   90.00
#
_symmetry.space_group_name_H-M   'P 1'
#
loop_
_entity.id
_entity.type
_entity.pdbx_description
1 polymer ?
#
loop_
_entity_poly.entity_id
_entity_poly.type
_entity_poly.pdbx_seq_one_letter_code
_entity_poly.pdbx_strand_id
1 'polypeptide(L)'
;MIDLKILGYHSAQRYAVRQTVVAAQRVLKNEYPDLKMAITEVKDWVHIEQYTCVLSAPSLVVNEKLVCVGRFPSRQEVIIWLRSANEG
;
A
#
# COMPACT_ATOMS: atom_id res chain seq x y z
N MET A 1 -5.10 -13.64 0.02
CA MET A 1 -3.84 -13.05 -0.51
C MET A 1 -4.14 -11.58 -0.76
N ILE A 2 -3.37 -10.67 -0.19
CA ILE A 2 -3.61 -9.23 -0.34
C ILE A 2 -2.81 -8.69 -1.52
N ASP A 3 -3.48 -8.01 -2.45
CA ASP A 3 -2.83 -7.26 -3.53
C ASP A 3 -2.63 -5.80 -3.11
N LEU A 4 -1.40 -5.31 -3.21
CA LEU A 4 -1.03 -3.94 -2.86
C LEU A 4 -0.44 -3.24 -4.06
N LYS A 5 -0.92 -2.03 -4.33
CA LYS A 5 -0.31 -1.13 -5.32
C LYS A 5 0.15 0.14 -4.64
N ILE A 6 1.43 0.45 -4.80
CA ILE A 6 2.02 1.72 -4.37
C ILE A 6 2.10 2.61 -5.61
N LEU A 7 1.31 3.68 -5.61
CA LEU A 7 1.18 4.60 -6.72
C LEU A 7 2.10 5.80 -6.48
N GLY A 8 2.92 6.18 -7.46
CA GLY A 8 3.67 7.44 -7.43
C GLY A 8 4.85 7.47 -8.39
N TYR A 9 5.33 8.66 -8.78
CA TYR A 9 6.42 8.79 -9.76
C TYR A 9 7.82 8.59 -9.18
N HIS A 10 8.04 9.09 -7.96
CA HIS A 10 9.37 9.14 -7.38
C HIS A 10 9.72 7.85 -6.65
N SER A 11 10.83 7.22 -7.02
CA SER A 11 11.32 5.97 -6.42
C SER A 11 11.52 6.07 -4.91
N ALA A 12 12.09 7.18 -4.43
CA ALA A 12 12.30 7.42 -3.00
C ALA A 12 10.98 7.43 -2.21
N GLN A 13 9.92 8.02 -2.79
CA GLN A 13 8.61 8.08 -2.15
C GLN A 13 7.95 6.69 -2.10
N ARG A 14 7.97 5.94 -3.20
CA ARG A 14 7.45 4.56 -3.24
C ARG A 14 8.22 3.65 -2.29
N TYR A 15 9.55 3.79 -2.24
CA TYR A 15 10.39 3.05 -1.31
C TYR A 15 9.99 3.29 0.15
N ALA A 16 9.75 4.55 0.54
CA ALA A 16 9.32 4.88 1.90
C ALA A 16 7.99 4.19 2.26
N VAL A 17 6.99 4.25 1.37
CA VAL A 17 5.71 3.54 1.57
C VAL A 17 5.91 2.02 1.63
N ARG A 18 6.76 1.45 0.77
CA ARG A 18 7.09 0.03 0.78
C ARG A 18 7.68 -0.42 2.12
N GLN A 19 8.58 0.38 2.70
CA GLN A 19 9.14 0.07 4.01
C GLN A 19 8.07 0.08 5.11
N THR A 20 7.15 1.05 5.09
CA THR A 20 6.01 1.08 6.01
C THR A 20 5.12 -0.16 5.87
N VAL A 21 4.82 -0.58 4.63
CA VAL A 21 4.04 -1.79 4.33
C VAL A 21 4.73 -3.05 4.82
N VAL A 22 6.03 -3.20 4.56
CA VAL A 22 6.82 -4.35 5.03
C VAL A 22 6.87 -4.38 6.56
N ALA A 23 7.01 -3.23 7.22
CA ALA A 23 6.99 -3.14 8.67
C ALA A 23 5.63 -3.55 9.26
N ALA A 24 4.52 -3.12 8.64
CA ALA A 24 3.18 -3.53 9.03
C ALA A 24 2.95 -5.04 8.82
N GLN A 25 3.39 -5.58 7.68
CA GLN A 25 3.29 -7.02 7.38
C GLN A 25 4.03 -7.85 8.43
N ARG A 26 5.21 -7.44 8.88
CA ARG A 26 5.97 -8.16 9.92
C ARG A 26 5.19 -8.27 11.23
N VAL A 27 4.48 -7.23 11.62
CA VAL A 27 3.61 -7.26 12.81
C VAL A 27 2.47 -8.25 12.60
N LEU A 28 1.77 -8.16 11.46
CA LEU A 28 0.63 -9.00 11.17
C LEU A 28 0.99 -10.48 10.96
N LYS A 29 2.21 -10.81 10.54
CA LYS A 29 2.65 -12.21 10.44
C LYS A 29 2.70 -12.94 11.77
N ASN A 30 2.80 -12.23 12.89
CA ASN A 30 2.69 -12.84 14.22
C ASN A 30 1.25 -13.28 14.52
N GLU A 31 0.26 -12.56 13.98
CA GLU A 31 -1.19 -12.84 14.16
C GLU A 31 -1.70 -13.81 13.07
N TYR A 32 -1.21 -13.67 11.84
CA TYR A 32 -1.59 -14.43 10.66
C TYR A 32 -0.33 -14.98 9.96
N PRO A 33 0.22 -16.12 10.42
CA PRO A 33 1.45 -16.69 9.86
C PRO A 33 1.39 -16.97 8.35
N ASP A 34 0.21 -17.31 7.85
CA ASP A 34 -0.03 -17.62 6.43
C ASP A 34 -0.34 -16.40 5.55
N LEU A 35 -0.20 -15.17 6.10
CA LEU A 35 -0.48 -13.94 5.37
C LEU A 35 0.44 -13.79 4.14
N LYS A 36 -0.18 -13.89 2.96
CA LYS A 36 0.46 -13.65 1.65
C LYS A 36 0.08 -12.28 1.12
N MET A 37 1.10 -11.52 0.69
CA MET A 37 0.93 -10.20 0.07
C MET A 37 1.74 -10.11 -1.22
N ALA A 38 1.15 -9.48 -2.24
CA ALA A 38 1.85 -9.05 -3.45
C ALA A 38 1.96 -7.53 -3.44
N ILE A 39 3.15 -6.97 -3.70
CA ILE A 39 3.38 -5.53 -3.73
C ILE A 39 3.85 -5.12 -5.11
N THR A 40 3.05 -4.33 -5.80
CA THR A 40 3.31 -3.77 -7.12
C THR A 40 3.56 -2.26 -7.00
N GLU A 41 4.59 -1.75 -7.68
CA GLU A 41 4.83 -0.32 -7.80
C GLU A 41 4.30 0.19 -9.14
N VAL A 42 3.34 1.11 -9.10
CA VAL A 42 2.75 1.74 -10.27
C VAL A 42 3.37 3.13 -10.42
N LYS A 43 4.01 3.36 -11.57
CA LYS A 43 4.90 4.50 -11.79
C LYS A 43 4.52 5.35 -13.00
N ASP A 44 3.59 4.89 -13.81
CA ASP A 44 3.13 5.61 -15.00
C ASP A 44 1.79 6.29 -14.73
N TRP A 45 1.58 7.43 -15.39
CA TRP A 45 0.39 8.24 -15.19
C TRP A 45 -0.91 7.49 -15.49
N VAL A 46 -0.93 6.75 -16.61
CA VAL A 46 -2.13 6.11 -17.15
C VAL A 46 -2.72 5.08 -16.19
N HIS A 47 -1.88 4.37 -15.45
CA HIS A 47 -2.36 3.44 -14.41
C HIS A 47 -2.63 4.14 -13.07
N ILE A 48 -1.93 5.24 -12.74
CA ILE A 48 -2.19 5.98 -11.49
C ILE A 48 -3.54 6.70 -11.55
N GLU A 49 -3.87 7.33 -12.68
CA GLU A 49 -5.10 8.11 -12.86
C GLU A 49 -6.38 7.27 -12.72
N GLN A 50 -6.29 5.94 -12.92
CA GLN A 50 -7.38 5.00 -12.67
C GLN A 50 -7.82 4.96 -11.20
N TYR A 51 -6.95 5.36 -10.27
CA TYR A 51 -7.26 5.40 -8.84
C TYR A 51 -7.33 6.84 -8.32
N THR A 52 -6.42 7.71 -8.73
CA THR A 52 -6.32 9.07 -8.18
C THR A 52 -5.66 10.06 -9.13
N CYS A 53 -6.13 11.31 -9.10
CA CYS A 53 -5.48 12.44 -9.78
C CYS A 53 -4.34 13.07 -8.94
N VAL A 54 -4.10 12.58 -7.72
CA VAL A 54 -3.11 13.16 -6.80
C VAL A 54 -1.72 12.55 -7.05
N LEU A 55 -0.78 13.42 -7.42
CA LEU A 55 0.57 13.05 -7.86
C LEU A 55 1.71 13.62 -7.00
N SER A 56 1.40 14.56 -6.10
CA SER A 56 2.37 15.27 -5.27
C SER A 56 3.10 14.34 -4.27
N ALA A 57 2.42 13.26 -3.87
CA ALA A 57 2.91 12.28 -2.92
C ALA A 57 2.29 10.90 -3.24
N PRO A 58 2.89 9.80 -2.73
CA PRO A 58 2.45 8.47 -3.10
C PRO A 58 1.07 8.15 -2.53
N SER A 59 0.39 7.22 -3.18
CA SER A 59 -0.91 6.68 -2.75
C SER A 59 -0.81 5.16 -2.59
N LEU A 60 -1.70 4.57 -1.79
CA LEU A 60 -1.72 3.14 -1.51
C LEU A 60 -3.09 2.56 -1.85
N VAL A 61 -3.08 1.49 -2.62
CA VAL A 61 -4.24 0.67 -2.96
C VAL A 61 -4.08 -0.69 -2.31
N VAL A 62 -5.15 -1.20 -1.71
CA VAL A 62 -5.25 -2.52 -1.09
C VAL A 62 -6.45 -3.23 -1.71
N ASN A 63 -6.25 -4.38 -2.35
CA ASN A 63 -7.31 -5.14 -3.04
C ASN A 63 -8.20 -4.23 -3.93
N GLU A 64 -7.57 -3.48 -4.84
CA GLU A 64 -8.22 -2.49 -5.72
C GLU A 64 -8.92 -1.31 -5.04
N LYS A 65 -8.87 -1.21 -3.71
CA LYS A 65 -9.40 -0.07 -2.96
C LYS A 65 -8.32 0.94 -2.63
N LEU A 66 -8.51 2.20 -3.04
CA LEU A 66 -7.65 3.30 -2.66
C LEU A 66 -7.86 3.64 -1.16
N VAL A 67 -6.83 3.42 -0.35
CA VAL A 67 -6.89 3.60 1.13
C VAL A 67 -6.05 4.77 1.63
N CYS A 68 -5.02 5.17 0.88
CA CYS A 68 -4.19 6.33 1.19
C CYS A 68 -4.02 7.18 -0.07
N VAL A 69 -4.25 8.49 0.02
CA VAL A 69 -4.20 9.41 -1.12
C VAL A 69 -3.25 10.55 -0.84
N GLY A 70 -2.22 10.70 -1.68
CA GLY A 70 -1.37 11.89 -1.69
C GLY A 70 -0.62 12.16 -0.39
N ARG A 71 -0.24 11.12 0.36
CA ARG A 71 0.51 11.25 1.61
C ARG A 71 1.23 9.95 1.98
N PHE A 72 2.18 10.06 2.89
CA PHE A 72 2.81 8.89 3.51
C PHE A 72 1.90 8.33 4.61
N PRO A 73 1.48 7.06 4.54
CA PRO A 73 0.72 6.45 5.61
C PRO A 73 1.63 6.13 6.80
N SER A 74 1.07 6.18 8.01
CA SER A 74 1.72 5.65 9.21
C SER A 74 1.68 4.14 9.23
N ARG A 75 2.58 3.50 10.00
CA ARG A 75 2.57 2.04 10.18
C ARG A 75 1.24 1.53 10.74
N GLN A 76 0.63 2.25 11.68
CA GLN A 76 -0.61 1.83 12.32
C GLN A 76 -1.79 1.81 11.34
N GLU A 77 -1.90 2.81 10.48
CA GLU A 77 -2.92 2.85 9.42
C GLU A 77 -2.77 1.66 8.47
N VAL A 78 -1.54 1.36 8.06
CA VAL A 78 -1.29 0.22 7.17
C VAL A 78 -1.65 -1.11 7.84
N ILE A 79 -1.36 -1.29 9.13
CA ILE A 79 -1.79 -2.48 9.90
C ILE A 79 -3.31 -2.61 9.85
N ILE A 80 -4.06 -1.53 10.09
CA ILE A 80 -5.52 -1.54 10.08
C ILE A 80 -6.05 -1.96 8.70
N TRP A 81 -5.55 -1.36 7.62
CA TRP A 81 -6.01 -1.69 6.27
C TRP A 81 -5.66 -3.13 5.86
N LEU A 82 -4.45 -3.59 6.17
CA LEU A 82 -4.03 -4.96 5.87
C LEU A 82 -4.83 -5.99 6.69
N ARG A 83 -5.14 -5.71 7.96
CA ARG A 83 -5.97 -6.59 8.78
C ARG A 83 -7.38 -6.69 8.21
N SER A 84 -8.03 -5.56 7.93
CA SER A 84 -9.35 -5.54 7.31
C SER A 84 -9.38 -6.25 5.96
N ALA A 85 -8.33 -6.13 5.14
CA ALA A 85 -8.23 -6.79 3.85
C ALA A 85 -7.88 -8.29 3.92
N ASN A 86 -7.42 -8.79 5.07
CA ASN A 86 -7.20 -10.21 5.31
C ASN A 86 -8.46 -10.93 5.82
N GLU A 87 -9.34 -10.18 6.51
CA GLU A 87 -10.56 -10.70 7.14
C GLU A 87 -11.80 -10.66 6.22
N GLY A 88 -11.77 -9.82 5.19
CA GLY A 88 -12.81 -9.72 4.16
C GLY A 88 -12.47 -10.53 2.92
#